data_AF-A0A8S3USD7-F1
#
_entry.id   AF-A0A8S3USD7-F1
#
_cell.length_a   1.000
_cell.length_b   1.000
_cell.length_c   1.000
_cell.angle_alpha   90.00
_cell.angle_beta   90.00
_cell.angle_gamma   90.00
#
_symmetry.space_group_name_H-M   'P 1'
#
loop_
_entity.id
_entity.type
_entity.pdbx_description
1 polymer ?
#
loop_
_entity_poly.entity_id
_entity_poly.type
_entity_poly.pdbx_seq_one_letter_code
_entity_poly.pdbx_strand_id
1 'polypeptide(L)'
;MKILYAFLIFFAKTAADDGVLDINVPHLTVKAQNAGNITLQSGLARDLYLEPGPGGKVIFDGEDILEIIKMAKTLPPVWLPHAHNGFFGTFEGGQRIHVKLEARDPENGPLEYQLVAGELPTDVTLDETGGYINGVVPDIERFYTFTIRAINNQTKYADSVFKMEVLYCRSNAFGVQYKNKIPDAQMSAYLSQSTYLASNGRYSGSSWCGTNDNSWLQVDLGEPKTVYKTLYQYRSSTYYVNGYTLSVSLDGINFNYVNDTSGLHTFSGGPSSYTNSLPSPTLARFVRYHPKGYKSGYYPCMRVELYGC
;
A
#
# COMPACT_ATOMS: atom_id res chain seq x y z
N MET A 1 83.87 -33.03 -37.71
CA MET A 1 83.42 -31.76 -37.09
C MET A 1 83.07 -30.76 -38.19
N LYS A 2 81.79 -30.65 -38.52
CA LYS A 2 81.11 -29.45 -39.03
C LYS A 2 79.61 -29.75 -38.95
N ILE A 3 78.94 -29.02 -38.07
CA ILE A 3 77.50 -29.02 -37.87
C ILE A 3 76.89 -28.15 -38.96
N LEU A 4 75.79 -28.57 -39.59
CA LEU A 4 74.80 -27.64 -40.14
C LEU A 4 73.41 -28.28 -40.13
N TYR A 5 72.44 -27.49 -39.68
CA TYR A 5 71.07 -27.84 -39.29
C TYR A 5 70.07 -27.75 -40.45
N ALA A 6 68.91 -28.39 -40.21
CA ALA A 6 67.56 -28.06 -40.67
C ALA A 6 67.10 -28.67 -42.02
N PHE A 7 65.84 -29.08 -42.24
CA PHE A 7 64.56 -28.91 -41.54
C PHE A 7 63.77 -30.23 -41.65
N LEU A 8 63.17 -30.73 -40.56
CA LEU A 8 62.12 -31.74 -40.62
C LEU A 8 60.79 -31.06 -40.99
N ILE A 9 60.25 -31.36 -42.16
CA ILE A 9 58.88 -31.01 -42.52
C ILE A 9 58.04 -32.27 -42.30
N PHE A 10 57.34 -32.34 -41.17
CA PHE A 10 56.20 -33.24 -41.03
C PHE A 10 55.00 -32.57 -41.68
N PHE A 11 54.39 -33.21 -42.67
CA PHE A 11 53.00 -32.90 -43.00
C PHE A 11 52.15 -33.38 -41.83
N ALA A 12 51.55 -32.44 -41.10
CA ALA A 12 50.42 -32.75 -40.24
C ALA A 12 49.31 -33.29 -41.15
N LYS A 13 48.99 -34.59 -41.03
CA LYS A 13 47.71 -35.09 -41.53
C LYS A 13 46.66 -34.46 -40.61
N THR A 14 45.84 -33.59 -41.18
CA THR A 14 44.73 -32.94 -40.49
C THR A 14 43.88 -34.01 -39.81
N ALA A 15 43.85 -33.99 -38.48
CA ALA A 15 42.75 -34.55 -37.73
C ALA A 15 41.56 -33.60 -37.90
N ALA A 16 40.53 -34.06 -38.59
CA ALA A 16 39.19 -33.50 -38.55
C ALA A 16 38.25 -34.64 -38.96
N ASP A 17 37.89 -35.45 -37.97
CA ASP A 17 36.60 -36.12 -37.98
C ASP A 17 35.99 -35.84 -36.61
N ASP A 18 35.08 -34.91 -36.65
CA ASP A 18 34.58 -34.04 -35.61
C ASP A 18 33.33 -34.64 -34.99
N GLY A 19 33.48 -35.81 -34.37
CA GLY A 19 32.59 -36.26 -33.28
C GLY A 19 31.08 -36.26 -33.55
N VAL A 20 30.65 -36.25 -34.81
CA VAL A 20 29.26 -36.49 -35.17
C VAL A 20 29.08 -38.01 -35.15
N LEU A 21 28.04 -38.47 -34.47
CA LEU A 21 27.64 -39.86 -34.47
C LEU A 21 27.36 -40.31 -35.92
N ASP A 22 28.35 -40.94 -36.56
CA ASP A 22 28.24 -41.48 -37.91
C ASP A 22 27.56 -42.86 -37.83
N ILE A 23 26.28 -42.91 -38.20
CA ILE A 23 25.47 -44.13 -38.17
C ILE A 23 25.69 -44.86 -39.50
N ASN A 24 26.65 -45.79 -39.50
CA ASN A 24 27.05 -46.51 -40.71
C ASN A 24 26.70 -48.01 -40.64
N VAL A 25 25.42 -48.37 -40.77
CA VAL A 25 24.92 -49.73 -41.13
C VAL A 25 23.39 -49.66 -41.37
N PRO A 26 22.78 -50.55 -42.18
CA PRO A 26 21.61 -50.21 -42.99
C PRO A 26 20.31 -49.96 -42.22
N HIS A 27 20.25 -50.22 -40.91
CA HIS A 27 19.05 -49.98 -40.09
C HIS A 27 19.42 -49.61 -38.64
N LEU A 28 19.16 -48.36 -38.24
CA LEU A 28 19.10 -47.97 -36.83
C LEU A 28 17.66 -48.21 -36.34
N THR A 29 17.46 -49.18 -35.43
CA THR A 29 16.17 -49.39 -34.79
C THR A 29 16.15 -48.71 -33.43
N VAL A 30 15.49 -47.55 -33.32
CA VAL A 30 15.21 -46.92 -32.03
C VAL A 30 13.96 -47.59 -31.46
N LYS A 31 14.11 -48.47 -30.47
CA LYS A 31 12.98 -49.08 -29.75
C LYS A 31 12.67 -48.26 -28.50
N ALA A 32 11.50 -47.62 -28.47
CA ALA A 32 10.95 -47.14 -27.21
C ALA A 32 10.39 -48.34 -26.42
N GLN A 33 10.48 -48.29 -25.09
CA GLN A 33 9.85 -49.31 -24.24
C GLN A 33 8.32 -49.20 -24.32
N ASN A 34 7.66 -50.36 -24.27
CA ASN A 34 6.22 -50.62 -24.26
C ASN A 34 5.28 -49.46 -24.67
N ALA A 35 4.76 -49.56 -25.91
CA ALA A 35 3.71 -48.74 -26.53
C ALA A 35 4.08 -47.32 -27.04
N GLY A 36 5.35 -46.90 -27.01
CA GLY A 36 5.81 -45.71 -27.74
C GLY A 36 6.45 -46.07 -29.08
N ASN A 37 5.93 -45.59 -30.21
CA ASN A 37 6.69 -45.56 -31.45
C ASN A 37 7.48 -44.25 -31.48
N ILE A 38 8.80 -44.31 -31.62
CA ILE A 38 9.62 -43.16 -32.04
C ILE A 38 9.86 -43.35 -33.53
N THR A 39 9.02 -42.77 -34.38
CA THR A 39 9.27 -42.71 -35.83
C THR A 39 10.19 -41.52 -36.09
N LEU A 40 11.40 -41.78 -36.58
CA LEU A 40 12.33 -40.75 -37.07
C LEU A 40 12.28 -40.76 -38.60
N GLN A 41 11.65 -39.75 -39.20
CA GLN A 41 11.66 -39.57 -40.65
C GLN A 41 12.64 -38.46 -41.01
N SER A 42 13.54 -38.73 -41.97
CA SER A 42 14.34 -37.67 -42.59
C SER A 42 13.46 -36.84 -43.52
N GLY A 43 13.23 -35.58 -43.16
CA GLY A 43 12.56 -34.63 -44.03
C GLY A 43 13.40 -34.28 -45.26
N LEU A 44 12.75 -33.72 -46.29
CA LEU A 44 13.41 -33.22 -47.52
C LEU A 44 14.49 -32.15 -47.24
N ALA A 45 14.54 -31.58 -46.04
CA ALA A 45 15.47 -30.54 -45.59
C ALA A 45 16.49 -30.99 -44.52
N ARG A 46 16.68 -32.30 -44.28
CA ARG A 46 17.50 -32.87 -43.18
C ARG A 46 16.91 -32.69 -41.77
N ASP A 47 15.64 -32.35 -41.67
CA ASP A 47 14.93 -32.28 -40.39
C ASP A 47 14.56 -33.68 -39.89
N LEU A 48 14.59 -33.85 -38.56
CA LEU A 48 14.20 -35.06 -37.85
C LEU A 48 12.83 -34.83 -37.20
N TYR A 49 11.82 -35.62 -37.58
CA TYR A 49 10.49 -35.55 -36.98
C TYR A 49 10.30 -36.62 -35.92
N LEU A 50 9.62 -36.28 -34.83
CA LEU A 50 9.13 -37.21 -33.80
C LEU A 50 7.61 -37.28 -33.90
N GLU A 51 7.09 -38.46 -34.23
CA GLU A 51 5.64 -38.68 -34.28
C GLU A 51 5.10 -39.11 -32.90
N PRO A 52 3.99 -38.53 -32.41
CA PRO A 52 3.36 -38.99 -31.17
C PRO A 52 2.84 -40.42 -31.29
N GLY A 53 3.02 -41.21 -30.24
CA GLY A 53 2.46 -42.55 -30.11
C GLY A 53 0.95 -42.55 -29.80
N PRO A 54 0.36 -43.72 -29.53
CA PRO A 54 -1.04 -43.86 -29.12
C PRO A 54 -1.41 -42.91 -27.97
N GLY A 55 -2.48 -42.14 -28.12
CA GLY A 55 -2.88 -41.12 -27.15
C GLY A 55 -2.18 -39.76 -27.31
N GLY A 56 -1.37 -39.57 -28.37
CA GLY A 56 -0.79 -38.27 -28.72
C GLY A 56 0.43 -37.85 -27.89
N LYS A 57 1.08 -38.81 -27.22
CA LYS A 57 2.24 -38.58 -26.34
C LYS A 57 3.55 -38.88 -27.04
N VAL A 58 4.63 -38.20 -26.64
CA VAL A 58 6.00 -38.58 -27.04
C VAL A 58 6.79 -38.86 -25.78
N ILE A 59 7.07 -40.14 -25.50
CA ILE A 59 7.71 -40.55 -24.25
C ILE A 59 9.23 -40.68 -24.44
N PHE A 60 10.01 -39.98 -23.62
CA PHE A 60 11.46 -40.13 -23.52
C PHE A 60 11.83 -40.30 -22.05
N ASP A 61 12.55 -41.39 -21.73
CA ASP A 61 12.93 -41.73 -20.35
C ASP A 61 11.75 -41.75 -19.35
N GLY A 62 10.59 -42.23 -19.80
CA GLY A 62 9.37 -42.30 -18.99
C GLY A 62 8.55 -41.00 -18.92
N GLU A 63 9.08 -39.89 -19.45
CA GLU A 63 8.43 -38.57 -19.42
C GLU A 63 7.79 -38.20 -20.78
N ASP A 64 6.66 -37.50 -20.76
CA ASP A 64 6.04 -36.97 -21.98
C ASP A 64 6.69 -35.63 -22.38
N ILE A 65 7.60 -35.69 -23.35
CA ILE A 65 8.35 -34.50 -23.78
C ILE A 65 7.45 -33.43 -24.40
N LEU A 66 6.26 -33.77 -24.91
CA LEU A 66 5.31 -32.77 -25.39
C LEU A 66 4.71 -31.96 -24.23
N GLU A 67 4.45 -32.58 -23.09
CA GLU A 67 4.00 -31.87 -21.88
C GLU A 67 5.13 -30.97 -21.33
N ILE A 68 6.37 -31.45 -21.32
CA ILE A 68 7.53 -30.64 -20.94
C ILE A 68 7.66 -29.41 -21.86
N ILE A 69 7.51 -29.59 -23.18
CA ILE A 69 7.55 -28.47 -24.14
C ILE A 69 6.38 -27.50 -23.92
N LYS A 70 5.17 -28.00 -23.64
CA LYS A 70 4.01 -27.16 -23.30
C LYS A 70 4.29 -26.32 -22.05
N MET A 71 4.77 -26.94 -20.97
CA MET A 71 5.17 -26.25 -19.75
C MET A 71 6.31 -25.25 -19.99
N ALA A 72 7.29 -25.58 -20.84
CA ALA A 72 8.37 -24.66 -21.16
C ALA A 72 7.87 -23.39 -21.88
N LYS A 73 6.83 -23.53 -22.72
CA LYS A 73 6.24 -22.42 -23.50
C LYS A 73 5.28 -21.50 -22.75
N THR A 74 4.79 -21.90 -21.57
CA THR A 74 3.91 -21.01 -20.76
C THR A 74 4.66 -19.75 -20.33
N LEU A 75 3.95 -18.69 -19.99
CA LEU A 75 4.56 -17.44 -19.52
C LEU A 75 4.47 -17.35 -17.99
N PRO A 76 5.38 -16.61 -17.34
CA PRO A 76 5.22 -16.29 -15.92
C PRO A 76 4.05 -15.31 -15.72
N PRO A 77 3.50 -15.23 -14.50
CA PRO A 77 2.52 -14.22 -14.12
C PRO A 77 3.03 -12.79 -14.39
N VAL A 78 2.10 -11.86 -14.58
CA VAL A 78 2.40 -10.44 -14.81
C VAL A 78 1.60 -9.58 -13.83
N TRP A 79 2.31 -8.74 -13.09
CA TRP A 79 1.73 -7.71 -12.23
C TRP A 79 1.11 -6.58 -13.08
N LEU A 80 -0.13 -6.17 -12.77
CA LEU A 80 -0.81 -5.15 -13.57
C LEU A 80 -0.22 -3.74 -13.35
N PRO A 81 -0.25 -2.86 -14.35
CA PRO A 81 0.26 -1.48 -14.20
C PRO A 81 -0.53 -0.63 -13.19
N HIS A 82 -1.81 -0.94 -13.00
CA HIS A 82 -2.68 -0.29 -12.00
C HIS A 82 -2.63 -1.00 -10.63
N ALA A 83 -1.88 -2.12 -10.54
CA ALA A 83 -1.64 -2.75 -9.28
C ALA A 83 -0.92 -1.75 -8.37
N HIS A 84 -1.13 -1.91 -7.07
CA HIS A 84 -0.42 -1.22 -6.00
C HIS A 84 1.11 -1.53 -5.94
N ASN A 85 1.71 -1.96 -7.06
CA ASN A 85 3.13 -2.32 -7.16
C ASN A 85 4.02 -1.10 -6.88
N GLY A 86 5.14 -1.33 -6.20
CA GLY A 86 5.97 -0.23 -5.69
C GLY A 86 5.34 0.43 -4.46
N PHE A 87 4.42 1.39 -4.64
CA PHE A 87 3.74 2.07 -3.52
C PHE A 87 2.36 1.48 -3.28
N PHE A 88 2.24 0.76 -2.16
CA PHE A 88 1.03 0.05 -1.79
C PHE A 88 -0.07 1.00 -1.32
N GLY A 89 0.32 2.02 -0.56
CA GLY A 89 -0.58 3.05 -0.06
C GLY A 89 -0.15 3.58 1.31
N THR A 90 -0.83 4.62 1.74
CA THR A 90 -0.77 5.17 3.11
C THR A 90 -2.01 4.73 3.87
N PHE A 91 -1.82 4.18 5.07
CA PHE A 91 -2.88 3.66 5.91
C PHE A 91 -2.79 4.23 7.32
N GLU A 92 -3.95 4.39 7.94
CA GLU A 92 -4.07 4.94 9.29
C GLU A 92 -4.06 3.82 10.34
N GLY A 93 -3.44 4.07 11.49
CA GLY A 93 -3.51 3.17 12.64
C GLY A 93 -4.96 2.78 13.00
N GLY A 94 -5.21 1.49 13.22
CA GLY A 94 -6.55 0.95 13.50
C GLY A 94 -7.44 0.74 12.27
N GLN A 95 -7.02 1.19 11.07
CA GLN A 95 -7.77 0.96 9.84
C GLN A 95 -7.83 -0.54 9.52
N ARG A 96 -9.03 -1.06 9.26
CA ARG A 96 -9.21 -2.40 8.70
C ARG A 96 -8.99 -2.36 7.19
N ILE A 97 -8.10 -3.20 6.67
CA ILE A 97 -7.76 -3.28 5.26
C ILE A 97 -8.16 -4.64 4.66
N HIS A 98 -8.56 -4.60 3.39
CA HIS A 98 -8.88 -5.75 2.55
C HIS A 98 -8.57 -5.36 1.10
N VAL A 99 -7.30 -5.44 0.71
CA VAL A 99 -6.78 -4.89 -0.55
C VAL A 99 -6.30 -6.02 -1.45
N LYS A 100 -6.84 -6.08 -2.67
CA LYS A 100 -6.44 -7.10 -3.66
C LYS A 100 -5.12 -6.72 -4.34
N LEU A 101 -4.24 -7.68 -4.45
CA LEU A 101 -3.03 -7.64 -5.25
C LEU A 101 -3.38 -8.02 -6.70
N GLU A 102 -3.05 -7.14 -7.64
CA GLU A 102 -3.46 -7.31 -9.04
C GLU A 102 -2.33 -7.90 -9.90
N ALA A 103 -2.42 -9.21 -10.14
CA ALA A 103 -1.60 -9.94 -11.10
C ALA A 103 -2.49 -10.80 -12.00
N ARG A 104 -1.98 -11.18 -13.18
CA ARG A 104 -2.64 -12.12 -14.08
C ARG A 104 -1.66 -13.14 -14.62
N ASP A 105 -2.13 -14.36 -14.81
CA ASP A 105 -1.47 -15.36 -15.65
C ASP A 105 -1.80 -15.06 -17.13
N PRO A 106 -0.83 -14.98 -18.05
CA PRO A 106 -1.10 -14.70 -19.47
C PRO A 106 -2.03 -15.73 -20.14
N GLU A 107 -2.08 -16.95 -19.61
CA GLU A 107 -2.95 -18.04 -20.03
C GLU A 107 -4.28 -18.09 -19.26
N ASN A 108 -4.55 -17.11 -18.39
CA ASN A 108 -5.71 -16.99 -17.51
C ASN A 108 -5.87 -18.13 -16.49
N GLY A 109 -4.76 -18.76 -16.10
CA GLY A 109 -4.72 -19.71 -14.99
C GLY A 109 -4.93 -19.06 -13.61
N PRO A 110 -5.24 -19.86 -12.58
CA PRO A 110 -5.25 -19.40 -11.19
C PRO A 110 -3.83 -19.03 -10.74
N LEU A 111 -3.76 -18.10 -9.78
CA LEU A 111 -2.51 -17.67 -9.16
C LEU A 111 -2.52 -17.97 -7.66
N GLU A 112 -1.36 -18.36 -7.15
CA GLU A 112 -1.06 -18.38 -5.72
C GLU A 112 -0.04 -17.27 -5.40
N TYR A 113 -0.06 -16.81 -4.16
CA TYR A 113 0.73 -15.68 -3.68
C TYR A 113 1.55 -16.08 -2.47
N GLN A 114 2.77 -15.57 -2.38
CA GLN A 114 3.66 -15.88 -1.26
C GLN A 114 4.45 -14.63 -0.84
N LEU A 115 4.57 -14.40 0.47
CA LEU A 115 5.50 -13.43 1.02
C LEU A 115 6.92 -14.02 0.99
N VAL A 116 7.81 -13.46 0.17
CA VAL A 116 9.16 -14.01 -0.05
C VAL A 116 10.29 -13.17 0.53
N ALA A 117 10.02 -11.91 0.89
CA ALA A 117 10.97 -11.05 1.60
C ALA A 117 10.27 -9.90 2.34
N GLY A 118 10.93 -9.34 3.35
CA GLY A 118 10.39 -8.26 4.16
C GLY A 118 9.33 -8.73 5.16
N GLU A 119 8.53 -7.80 5.66
CA GLU A 119 7.49 -8.08 6.64
C GLU A 119 6.22 -7.27 6.37
N LEU A 120 5.08 -7.90 6.63
CA LEU A 120 3.81 -7.21 6.77
C LEU A 120 3.69 -6.60 8.18
N PRO A 121 2.87 -5.56 8.38
CA PRO A 121 2.55 -5.08 9.71
C PRO A 121 1.96 -6.18 10.60
N THR A 122 2.12 -6.04 11.91
CA THR A 122 1.43 -6.90 12.89
C THR A 122 -0.07 -6.86 12.63
N ASP A 123 -0.75 -8.01 12.76
CA ASP A 123 -2.19 -8.19 12.47
C ASP A 123 -2.61 -7.93 11.02
N VAL A 124 -1.65 -7.85 10.10
CA VAL A 124 -1.85 -7.85 8.65
C VAL A 124 -1.26 -9.12 8.03
N THR A 125 -2.05 -9.81 7.22
CA THR A 125 -1.73 -11.09 6.60
C THR A 125 -1.95 -11.07 5.09
N LEU A 126 -1.29 -11.99 4.38
CA LEU A 126 -1.54 -12.31 2.99
C LEU A 126 -2.49 -13.50 2.89
N ASP A 127 -3.57 -13.35 2.14
CA ASP A 127 -4.34 -14.48 1.61
C ASP A 127 -3.62 -15.02 0.37
N GLU A 128 -2.96 -16.15 0.53
CA GLU A 128 -2.11 -16.79 -0.48
C GLU A 128 -2.90 -17.30 -1.69
N THR A 129 -4.21 -17.52 -1.57
CA THR A 129 -5.03 -18.02 -2.70
C THR A 129 -5.80 -16.89 -3.38
N GLY A 130 -6.34 -15.94 -2.60
CA GLY A 130 -7.11 -14.82 -3.13
C GLY A 130 -6.27 -13.61 -3.55
N GLY A 131 -5.01 -13.55 -3.09
CA GLY A 131 -4.13 -12.41 -3.32
C GLY A 131 -4.57 -11.16 -2.57
N TYR A 132 -5.11 -11.28 -1.36
CA TYR A 132 -5.53 -10.14 -0.55
C TYR A 132 -4.56 -9.85 0.59
N ILE A 133 -4.25 -8.58 0.82
CA ILE A 133 -3.65 -8.11 2.06
C ILE A 133 -4.79 -7.69 3.00
N ASN A 134 -4.87 -8.39 4.13
CA ASN A 134 -6.00 -8.34 5.06
C ASN A 134 -5.53 -8.04 6.46
N GLY A 135 -6.27 -7.25 7.23
CA GLY A 135 -5.95 -7.09 8.64
C GLY A 135 -6.39 -5.78 9.25
N VAL A 136 -5.87 -5.51 10.44
CA VAL A 136 -5.97 -4.21 11.09
C VAL A 136 -4.58 -3.61 11.18
N VAL A 137 -4.43 -2.40 10.65
CA VAL A 137 -3.15 -1.71 10.59
C VAL A 137 -2.74 -1.28 12.01
N PRO A 138 -1.50 -1.53 12.46
CA PRO A 138 -1.06 -1.12 13.79
C PRO A 138 -0.99 0.41 13.92
N ASP A 139 -1.29 0.95 15.10
CA ASP A 139 -1.20 2.40 15.35
C ASP A 139 0.25 2.84 15.61
N ILE A 140 1.02 2.92 14.52
CA ILE A 140 2.43 3.31 14.52
C ILE A 140 2.76 4.13 13.27
N GLU A 141 3.76 5.00 13.34
CA GLU A 141 4.33 5.62 12.15
C GLU A 141 5.52 4.81 11.65
N ARG A 142 5.36 4.11 10.53
CA ARG A 142 6.39 3.20 9.99
C ARG A 142 6.18 2.92 8.50
N PHE A 143 7.29 2.75 7.79
CA PHE A 143 7.29 2.16 6.44
C PHE A 143 7.52 0.65 6.52
N TYR A 144 6.68 -0.12 5.84
CA TYR A 144 6.85 -1.54 5.61
C TYR A 144 7.24 -1.77 4.16
N THR A 145 8.22 -2.62 3.93
CA THR A 145 8.60 -3.07 2.60
C THR A 145 8.55 -4.59 2.57
N PHE A 146 7.80 -5.14 1.63
CA PHE A 146 7.62 -6.58 1.48
C PHE A 146 7.57 -6.97 0.00
N THR A 147 8.03 -8.17 -0.30
CA THR A 147 8.05 -8.72 -1.66
C THR A 147 7.03 -9.85 -1.74
N ILE A 148 6.07 -9.72 -2.65
CA ILE A 148 5.10 -10.77 -2.95
C ILE A 148 5.45 -11.43 -4.26
N ARG A 149 5.45 -12.76 -4.24
CA ARG A 149 5.57 -13.62 -5.41
C ARG A 149 4.19 -14.05 -5.87
N ALA A 150 3.86 -13.86 -7.14
CA ALA A 150 2.73 -14.52 -7.79
C ALA A 150 3.23 -15.77 -8.54
N ILE A 151 2.56 -16.91 -8.37
CA ILE A 151 2.95 -18.22 -8.91
C ILE A 151 1.77 -18.78 -9.69
N ASN A 152 2.01 -19.29 -10.91
CA ASN A 152 0.98 -20.01 -11.66
C ASN A 152 1.04 -21.52 -11.44
N ASN A 153 0.07 -22.24 -12.00
CA ASN A 153 -0.04 -23.70 -11.88
C ASN A 153 1.13 -24.48 -12.52
N GLN A 154 1.99 -23.86 -13.34
CA GLN A 154 3.24 -24.47 -13.82
C GLN A 154 4.47 -24.05 -13.02
N THR A 155 4.29 -23.48 -11.82
CA THR A 155 5.36 -23.03 -10.90
C THR A 155 6.22 -21.88 -11.43
N LYS A 156 5.83 -21.24 -12.54
CA LYS A 156 6.46 -20.00 -12.99
C LYS A 156 5.97 -18.85 -12.14
N TYR A 157 6.86 -17.89 -11.88
CA TYR A 157 6.57 -16.85 -10.92
C TYR A 157 7.05 -15.47 -11.37
N ALA A 158 6.45 -14.45 -10.77
CA ALA A 158 6.90 -13.07 -10.85
C ALA A 158 6.83 -12.39 -9.49
N ASP A 159 7.94 -11.74 -9.10
CA ASP A 159 8.07 -11.06 -7.82
C ASP A 159 7.80 -9.55 -7.98
N SER A 160 7.15 -8.94 -6.99
CA SER A 160 6.99 -7.49 -6.92
C SER A 160 7.21 -6.97 -5.51
N VAL A 161 7.81 -5.78 -5.41
CA VAL A 161 8.11 -5.11 -4.15
C VAL A 161 7.02 -4.09 -3.87
N PHE A 162 6.51 -4.11 -2.64
CA PHE A 162 5.46 -3.23 -2.14
C PHE A 162 5.98 -2.42 -0.95
N LYS A 163 5.63 -1.14 -0.93
CA LYS A 163 5.93 -0.19 0.13
C LYS A 163 4.64 0.34 0.71
N MET A 164 4.40 0.03 1.97
CA MET A 164 3.24 0.49 2.72
C MET A 164 3.69 1.54 3.74
N GLU A 165 3.01 2.67 3.77
CA GLU A 165 3.19 3.69 4.80
C GLU A 165 2.07 3.56 5.83
N VAL A 166 2.44 3.48 7.11
CA VAL A 166 1.49 3.50 8.22
C VAL A 166 1.71 4.77 9.01
N LEU A 167 0.62 5.45 9.36
CA LEU A 167 0.63 6.68 10.15
C LEU A 167 -0.10 6.48 11.49
N TYR A 168 0.36 7.20 12.52
CA TYR A 168 -0.36 7.31 13.78
C TYR A 168 -1.76 7.90 13.57
N CYS A 169 -2.80 7.18 13.99
CA CYS A 169 -4.16 7.70 13.83
C CYS A 169 -4.41 8.96 14.67
N ARG A 170 -3.77 9.06 15.84
CA ARG A 170 -3.78 10.27 16.68
C ARG A 170 -3.29 11.55 15.98
N SER A 171 -2.59 11.45 14.84
CA SER A 171 -2.08 12.59 14.06
C SER A 171 -2.89 12.89 12.81
N ASN A 172 -3.96 12.15 12.53
CA ASN A 172 -4.77 12.35 11.34
C ASN A 172 -5.73 13.50 11.54
N ALA A 173 -5.69 14.48 10.64
CA ALA A 173 -6.63 15.58 10.67
C ALA A 173 -8.03 15.04 10.30
N PHE A 174 -9.04 15.38 11.09
CA PHE A 174 -10.43 15.08 10.73
C PHE A 174 -10.91 15.90 9.53
N GLY A 175 -10.15 16.93 9.14
CA GLY A 175 -10.34 17.67 7.90
C GLY A 175 -11.30 18.84 8.06
N VAL A 176 -11.35 19.45 9.25
CA VAL A 176 -12.12 20.68 9.49
C VAL A 176 -11.71 21.78 8.50
N GLN A 177 -10.43 21.83 8.10
CA GLN A 177 -9.93 22.71 7.02
C GLN A 177 -10.74 22.60 5.72
N TYR A 178 -11.20 21.40 5.36
CA TYR A 178 -11.75 21.10 4.04
C TYR A 178 -13.26 20.95 4.06
N LYS A 179 -13.95 21.81 3.29
CA LYS A 179 -15.43 21.82 3.19
C LYS A 179 -16.03 20.51 2.65
N ASN A 180 -15.28 19.74 1.86
CA ASN A 180 -15.71 18.43 1.37
C ASN A 180 -15.56 17.29 2.41
N LYS A 181 -14.86 17.54 3.52
CA LYS A 181 -14.73 16.59 4.65
C LYS A 181 -15.70 16.93 5.77
N ILE A 182 -15.72 18.20 6.19
CA ILE A 182 -16.69 18.73 7.16
C ILE A 182 -17.46 19.85 6.45
N PRO A 183 -18.69 19.64 5.93
CA PRO A 183 -19.46 20.69 5.26
C PRO A 183 -19.85 21.85 6.19
N ASP A 184 -20.26 23.00 5.63
CA ASP A 184 -20.58 24.19 6.44
C ASP A 184 -21.73 23.98 7.42
N ALA A 185 -22.68 23.11 7.08
CA ALA A 185 -23.79 22.74 7.96
C ALA A 185 -23.33 22.01 9.25
N GLN A 186 -22.11 21.46 9.27
CA GLN A 186 -21.51 20.83 10.45
C GLN A 186 -20.72 21.82 11.32
N MET A 187 -20.64 23.09 10.92
CA MET A 187 -20.01 24.14 11.71
C MET A 187 -21.11 25.04 12.28
N SER A 188 -21.20 25.13 13.60
CA SER A 188 -22.14 26.04 14.26
C SER A 188 -21.43 26.85 15.34
N ALA A 189 -22.04 27.95 15.78
CA ALA A 189 -21.45 28.79 16.81
C ALA A 189 -22.54 29.51 17.61
N TYR A 190 -22.18 29.93 18.81
CA TYR A 190 -22.99 30.79 19.65
C TYR A 190 -22.29 32.13 19.86
N LEU A 191 -23.08 33.20 19.83
CA LEU A 191 -22.62 34.59 19.94
C LEU A 191 -21.52 34.94 18.93
N SER A 192 -21.79 34.70 17.65
CA SER A 192 -20.88 35.11 16.57
C SER A 192 -20.92 36.62 16.35
N GLN A 193 -19.75 37.21 16.11
CA GLN A 193 -19.63 38.62 15.75
C GLN A 193 -20.02 38.82 14.28
N SER A 194 -21.12 39.51 14.01
CA SER A 194 -21.54 39.92 12.65
C SER A 194 -21.42 38.78 11.61
N THR A 195 -20.69 38.99 10.50
CA THR A 195 -20.51 38.04 9.40
C THR A 195 -19.37 37.04 9.62
N TYR A 196 -18.76 36.98 10.81
CA TYR A 196 -17.75 35.97 11.14
C TYR A 196 -18.42 34.63 11.47
N LEU A 197 -18.97 33.98 10.44
CA LEU A 197 -19.72 32.73 10.55
C LEU A 197 -18.87 31.59 11.14
N ALA A 198 -19.53 30.59 11.72
CA ALA A 198 -18.87 29.39 12.26
C ALA A 198 -18.00 28.68 11.22
N SER A 199 -18.46 28.60 9.97
CA SER A 199 -17.73 27.99 8.85
C SER A 199 -16.41 28.71 8.52
N ASN A 200 -16.24 29.97 8.92
CA ASN A 200 -14.98 30.69 8.75
C ASN A 200 -13.91 30.20 9.75
N GLY A 201 -14.33 29.57 10.85
CA GLY A 201 -13.49 29.08 11.94
C GLY A 201 -12.67 27.84 11.62
N ARG A 202 -12.62 27.39 10.36
CA ARG A 202 -11.77 26.28 9.93
C ARG A 202 -10.30 26.67 9.90
N TYR A 203 -9.39 25.73 10.10
CA TYR A 203 -7.97 25.95 9.90
C TYR A 203 -7.68 26.55 8.52
N SER A 204 -6.83 27.58 8.45
CA SER A 204 -6.55 28.36 7.24
C SER A 204 -7.75 29.09 6.62
N GLY A 205 -8.94 29.08 7.25
CA GLY A 205 -10.11 29.86 6.84
C GLY A 205 -10.02 31.35 7.18
N SER A 206 -11.12 32.09 7.00
CA SER A 206 -11.21 33.53 7.31
C SER A 206 -11.31 33.86 8.80
N SER A 207 -11.37 32.85 9.66
CA SER A 207 -11.62 32.88 11.11
C SER A 207 -13.06 33.18 11.51
N TRP A 208 -13.54 32.38 12.46
CA TRP A 208 -14.73 32.70 13.24
C TRP A 208 -14.34 33.64 14.38
N CYS A 209 -15.22 34.57 14.72
CA CYS A 209 -15.06 35.47 15.84
C CYS A 209 -16.32 35.44 16.72
N GLY A 210 -16.14 35.21 18.01
CA GLY A 210 -17.18 35.38 19.01
C GLY A 210 -17.32 36.84 19.44
N THR A 211 -18.37 37.15 20.21
CA THR A 211 -18.57 38.50 20.79
C THR A 211 -17.83 38.68 22.11
N ASN A 212 -17.66 37.61 22.90
CA ASN A 212 -17.01 37.60 24.23
C ASN A 212 -16.68 36.15 24.69
N ASP A 213 -16.20 35.99 25.93
CA ASP A 213 -15.81 34.69 26.51
C ASP A 213 -16.95 33.68 26.71
N ASN A 214 -18.22 34.09 26.57
CA ASN A 214 -19.37 33.18 26.58
C ASN A 214 -19.71 32.61 25.20
N SER A 215 -18.97 33.01 24.15
CA SER A 215 -19.16 32.49 22.80
C SER A 215 -18.63 31.06 22.68
N TRP A 216 -19.09 30.31 21.69
CA TRP A 216 -18.44 29.04 21.34
C TRP A 216 -18.50 28.75 19.85
N LEU A 217 -17.51 28.02 19.36
CA LEU A 217 -17.46 27.44 18.01
C LEU A 217 -17.57 25.93 18.10
N GLN A 218 -18.47 25.31 17.33
CA GLN A 218 -18.70 23.87 17.32
C GLN A 218 -18.35 23.27 15.97
N VAL A 219 -17.70 22.11 16.04
CA VAL A 219 -17.50 21.19 14.92
C VAL A 219 -18.33 19.93 15.18
N ASP A 220 -19.23 19.58 14.26
CA ASP A 220 -19.83 18.23 14.16
C ASP A 220 -18.96 17.37 13.25
N LEU A 221 -18.36 16.31 13.80
CA LEU A 221 -17.50 15.38 13.08
C LEU A 221 -18.29 14.40 12.19
N GLY A 222 -19.63 14.44 12.23
CA GLY A 222 -20.55 13.59 11.48
C GLY A 222 -20.79 12.22 12.12
N GLU A 223 -19.76 11.65 12.73
CA GLU A 223 -19.78 10.38 13.44
C GLU A 223 -18.93 10.48 14.72
N PRO A 224 -19.13 9.59 15.71
CA PRO A 224 -18.26 9.50 16.87
C PRO A 224 -16.81 9.18 16.47
N LYS A 225 -15.87 10.00 16.94
CA LYS A 225 -14.42 9.89 16.70
C LYS A 225 -13.67 10.12 18.01
N THR A 226 -12.57 9.40 18.22
CA THR A 226 -11.65 9.64 19.34
C THR A 226 -10.71 10.81 19.03
N VAL A 227 -10.97 11.96 19.66
CA VAL A 227 -10.14 13.16 19.56
C VAL A 227 -8.88 13.00 20.41
N TYR A 228 -7.70 13.20 19.81
CA TYR A 228 -6.40 13.16 20.49
C TYR A 228 -5.75 14.54 20.62
N LYS A 229 -5.87 15.37 19.58
CA LYS A 229 -5.27 16.70 19.54
C LYS A 229 -6.24 17.71 18.94
N THR A 230 -6.03 18.96 19.30
CA THR A 230 -6.67 20.12 18.69
C THR A 230 -5.60 21.06 18.17
N LEU A 231 -5.81 21.64 16.99
CA LEU A 231 -5.06 22.79 16.53
C LEU A 231 -5.93 24.03 16.65
N TYR A 232 -5.34 25.07 17.21
CA TYR A 232 -5.86 26.43 17.21
C TYR A 232 -4.94 27.31 16.37
N GLN A 233 -5.52 28.23 15.61
CA GLN A 233 -4.79 29.24 14.86
C GLN A 233 -5.45 30.61 15.05
N TYR A 234 -4.65 31.57 15.48
CA TYR A 234 -5.03 32.98 15.59
C TYR A 234 -5.51 33.58 14.27
N ARG A 235 -6.26 34.69 14.28
CA ARG A 235 -6.62 35.42 13.06
C ARG A 235 -5.54 36.44 12.67
N SER A 236 -5.07 37.21 13.64
CA SER A 236 -4.01 38.22 13.50
C SER A 236 -3.45 38.61 14.88
N SER A 237 -2.37 39.39 14.95
CA SER A 237 -1.79 39.88 16.21
C SER A 237 -2.75 40.75 17.07
N THR A 238 -3.93 41.08 16.54
CA THR A 238 -4.98 41.83 17.24
C THR A 238 -6.22 40.99 17.56
N TYR A 239 -6.46 39.93 16.79
CA TYR A 239 -7.65 39.08 16.91
C TYR A 239 -7.23 37.64 17.20
N TYR A 240 -7.25 37.26 18.47
CA TYR A 240 -6.85 35.96 18.98
C TYR A 240 -7.49 35.72 20.35
N VAL A 241 -7.48 34.47 20.83
CA VAL A 241 -7.83 34.13 22.22
C VAL A 241 -6.58 33.85 23.02
N ASN A 242 -6.56 34.18 24.32
CA ASN A 242 -5.42 33.90 25.20
C ASN A 242 -5.33 32.39 25.49
N GLY A 243 -6.48 31.74 25.62
CA GLY A 243 -6.64 30.30 25.73
C GLY A 243 -8.06 29.89 25.38
N TYR A 244 -8.36 28.61 25.48
CA TYR A 244 -9.71 28.08 25.30
C TYR A 244 -9.92 26.80 26.08
N THR A 245 -11.17 26.45 26.37
CA THR A 245 -11.53 25.12 26.88
C THR A 245 -12.34 24.38 25.84
N LEU A 246 -12.37 23.04 25.92
CA LEU A 246 -13.20 22.21 25.06
C LEU A 246 -14.34 21.58 25.85
N SER A 247 -15.51 21.49 25.23
CA SER A 247 -16.55 20.56 25.67
C SER A 247 -16.95 19.64 24.53
N VAL A 248 -17.18 18.37 24.83
CA VAL A 248 -17.49 17.32 23.86
C VAL A 248 -18.86 16.72 24.10
N SER A 249 -19.46 16.16 23.04
CA SER A 249 -20.75 15.48 23.10
C SER A 249 -20.85 14.39 22.03
N LEU A 250 -21.65 13.36 22.28
CA LEU A 250 -22.04 12.34 21.30
C LEU A 250 -23.40 12.62 20.66
N ASP A 251 -24.28 13.34 21.36
CA ASP A 251 -25.69 13.57 20.98
C ASP A 251 -25.97 15.02 20.53
N GLY A 252 -25.03 15.94 20.75
CA GLY A 252 -25.18 17.35 20.42
C GLY A 252 -26.08 18.12 21.40
N ILE A 253 -26.50 17.49 22.49
CA ILE A 253 -27.38 18.03 23.52
C ILE A 253 -26.61 18.14 24.84
N ASN A 254 -26.03 17.03 25.29
CA ASN A 254 -25.32 16.93 26.56
C ASN A 254 -23.82 17.09 26.32
N PHE A 255 -23.25 18.18 26.83
CA PHE A 255 -21.82 18.49 26.67
C PHE A 255 -21.08 18.35 27.99
N ASN A 256 -19.95 17.64 27.95
CA ASN A 256 -19.03 17.51 29.08
C ASN A 256 -17.73 18.24 28.75
N TYR A 257 -17.18 18.98 29.71
CA TYR A 257 -15.89 19.63 29.53
C TYR A 257 -14.75 18.61 29.52
N VAL A 258 -13.74 18.87 28.69
CA VAL A 258 -12.47 18.14 28.74
C VAL A 258 -11.71 18.60 29.98
N ASN A 259 -11.45 17.67 30.87
CA ASN A 259 -10.76 17.89 32.14
C ASN A 259 -9.41 17.16 32.14
N ASP A 260 -8.47 17.65 32.95
CA ASP A 260 -7.26 16.94 33.36
C ASP A 260 -7.36 16.53 34.83
N THR A 261 -6.26 16.06 35.42
CA THR A 261 -6.21 15.65 36.84
C THR A 261 -6.47 16.80 37.82
N SER A 262 -6.37 18.05 37.37
CA SER A 262 -6.61 19.26 38.17
C SER A 262 -7.98 19.91 37.94
N GLY A 263 -8.80 19.37 37.03
CA GLY A 263 -10.13 19.88 36.70
C GLY A 263 -10.22 20.39 35.26
N LEU A 264 -10.95 21.49 35.04
CA LEU A 264 -11.20 22.04 33.71
C LEU A 264 -9.88 22.37 32.98
N HIS A 265 -9.60 21.66 31.89
CA HIS A 265 -8.36 21.85 31.16
C HIS A 265 -8.44 23.08 30.24
N THR A 266 -7.47 23.99 30.37
CA THR A 266 -7.36 25.16 29.50
C THR A 266 -6.23 24.97 28.50
N PHE A 267 -6.58 24.93 27.22
CA PHE A 267 -5.66 24.83 26.10
C PHE A 267 -5.03 26.19 25.79
N SER A 268 -3.75 26.17 25.42
CA SER A 268 -2.99 27.37 25.06
C SER A 268 -3.52 28.02 23.79
N GLY A 269 -3.71 29.34 23.86
CA GLY A 269 -3.95 30.22 22.73
C GLY A 269 -2.85 31.28 22.62
N GLY A 270 -3.11 32.31 21.83
CA GLY A 270 -2.19 33.42 21.60
C GLY A 270 -2.15 33.87 20.14
N PRO A 271 -1.28 34.83 19.79
CA PRO A 271 -1.11 35.35 18.43
C PRO A 271 -0.23 34.43 17.56
N SER A 272 -0.43 33.11 17.64
CA SER A 272 0.27 32.08 16.87
C SER A 272 -0.65 30.88 16.59
N SER A 273 -0.12 29.83 15.98
CA SER A 273 -0.79 28.53 15.86
C SER A 273 -0.24 27.56 16.91
N TYR A 274 -1.13 26.81 17.55
CA TYR A 274 -0.79 25.89 18.62
C TYR A 274 -1.50 24.57 18.38
N THR A 275 -0.73 23.47 18.36
CA THR A 275 -1.27 22.11 18.39
C THR A 275 -1.15 21.60 19.81
N ASN A 276 -2.28 21.34 20.46
CA ASN A 276 -2.34 20.89 21.85
C ASN A 276 -2.91 19.47 21.91
N SER A 277 -2.25 18.60 22.67
CA SER A 277 -2.80 17.28 23.01
C SER A 277 -3.91 17.42 24.04
N LEU A 278 -4.94 16.60 23.90
CA LEU A 278 -5.93 16.44 24.97
C LEU A 278 -5.27 15.71 26.16
N PRO A 279 -5.65 16.04 27.41
CA PRO A 279 -5.16 15.34 28.60
C PRO A 279 -5.42 13.83 28.57
N SER A 280 -6.51 13.43 27.91
CA SER A 280 -6.84 12.04 27.61
C SER A 280 -7.60 11.98 26.29
N PRO A 281 -7.32 10.99 25.42
CA PRO A 281 -8.09 10.79 24.19
C PRO A 281 -9.57 10.65 24.53
N THR A 282 -10.43 11.36 23.80
CA THR A 282 -11.83 11.50 24.16
C THR A 282 -12.74 11.21 22.97
N LEU A 283 -13.66 10.25 23.13
CA LEU A 283 -14.68 9.95 22.12
C LEU A 283 -15.70 11.09 22.05
N ALA A 284 -15.88 11.68 20.86
CA ALA A 284 -16.77 12.80 20.63
C ALA A 284 -17.31 12.78 19.19
N ARG A 285 -18.53 13.27 18.99
CA ARG A 285 -19.04 13.67 17.68
C ARG A 285 -19.05 15.19 17.54
N PHE A 286 -19.48 15.88 18.58
CA PHE A 286 -19.55 17.34 18.61
C PHE A 286 -18.48 17.88 19.55
N VAL A 287 -17.68 18.83 19.07
CA VAL A 287 -16.62 19.48 19.86
C VAL A 287 -16.83 20.98 19.84
N ARG A 288 -16.98 21.59 21.01
CA ARG A 288 -17.11 23.05 21.20
C ARG A 288 -15.82 23.64 21.75
N TYR A 289 -15.36 24.71 21.11
CA TYR A 289 -14.28 25.59 21.54
C TYR A 289 -14.86 26.79 22.28
N HIS A 290 -14.45 26.98 23.52
CA HIS A 290 -14.89 28.08 24.39
C HIS A 290 -13.71 29.02 24.65
N PRO A 291 -13.71 30.26 24.11
CA PRO A 291 -12.66 31.25 24.39
C PRO A 291 -12.46 31.48 25.89
N LYS A 292 -11.20 31.67 26.29
CA LYS A 292 -10.79 32.10 27.64
C LYS A 292 -9.87 33.30 27.53
N GLY A 293 -10.48 34.49 27.55
CA GLY A 293 -9.80 35.76 27.39
C GLY A 293 -9.35 36.01 25.96
N TYR A 294 -9.22 37.28 25.63
CA TYR A 294 -8.77 37.78 24.33
C TYR A 294 -8.18 39.18 24.52
N LYS A 295 -7.61 39.76 23.47
CA LYS A 295 -7.03 41.10 23.52
C LYS A 295 -8.10 42.14 23.89
N SER A 296 -7.86 42.92 24.95
CA SER A 296 -8.79 43.96 25.42
C SER A 296 -9.17 44.94 24.31
N GLY A 297 -10.46 45.26 24.21
CA GLY A 297 -11.03 46.15 23.18
C GLY A 297 -11.32 45.48 21.83
N TYR A 298 -11.09 44.17 21.68
CA TYR A 298 -11.32 43.43 20.43
C TYR A 298 -12.28 42.24 20.64
N TYR A 299 -12.18 41.21 19.79
CA TYR A 299 -13.06 40.04 19.80
C TYR A 299 -12.24 38.74 19.83
N PRO A 300 -12.73 37.68 20.50
CA PRO A 300 -12.10 36.36 20.46
C PRO A 300 -12.29 35.75 19.07
N CYS A 301 -11.20 35.62 18.31
CA CYS A 301 -11.22 35.00 16.99
C CYS A 301 -10.32 33.78 16.93
N MET A 302 -10.77 32.72 16.26
CA MET A 302 -10.02 31.49 16.11
C MET A 302 -10.31 30.76 14.80
N ARG A 303 -9.37 29.89 14.45
CA ARG A 303 -9.42 28.89 13.40
C ARG A 303 -9.01 27.56 14.02
N VAL A 304 -9.67 26.46 13.67
CA VAL A 304 -9.52 25.18 14.37
C VAL A 304 -9.39 23.99 13.42
N GLU A 305 -8.69 22.96 13.90
CA GLU A 305 -8.63 21.61 13.34
C GLU A 305 -8.58 20.60 14.49
N LEU A 306 -9.06 19.39 14.25
CA LEU A 306 -9.05 18.29 15.22
C LEU A 306 -8.30 17.10 14.64
N TYR A 307 -7.62 16.36 15.49
CA TYR A 307 -6.88 15.17 15.09
C TYR A 307 -7.24 13.96 15.91
N GLY A 308 -7.27 12.81 15.26
CA GLY A 308 -7.53 11.55 15.92
C GLY A 308 -7.97 10.44 14.98
N CYS A 309 -8.60 9.47 15.61
CA CYS A 309 -9.28 8.32 15.04
C CYS A 309 -10.74 8.41 15.53
#